data_AF-A0A5N7WHZ9-F1
#
_entry.id   AF-A0A5N7WHZ9-F1
#
_cell.length_a   1.000
_cell.length_b   1.000
_cell.length_c   1.000
_cell.angle_alpha   90.00
_cell.angle_beta   90.00
_cell.angle_gamma   90.00
#
_symmetry.space_group_name_H-M   'P 1'
#
loop_
_entity.id
_entity.type
_entity.pdbx_description
1 polymer ?
#
loop_
_entity_poly.entity_id
_entity_poly.type
_entity_poly.pdbx_seq_one_letter_code
_entity_poly.pdbx_strand_id
1 'polypeptide(L)' 'KDKTLQREFTEREDGSIAETRILTDKFVPVIRAWDMTPGSATRGEVLTIR' A
#
# COMPACT_ATOMS: atom_id res chain seq x y z
N LYS A 1 2.27 -3.65 -9.38
CA LYS A 1 1.73 -2.63 -8.45
C LYS A 1 0.43 -3.20 -7.92
N ASP A 2 0.38 -3.53 -6.63
CA ASP A 2 -0.80 -4.18 -6.07
C ASP A 2 -1.97 -3.20 -6.04
N LYS A 3 -3.14 -3.69 -6.45
CA LYS A 3 -4.39 -2.95 -6.36
C LYS A 3 -5.38 -3.76 -5.52
N THR A 4 -6.05 -3.11 -4.59
CA THR A 4 -7.20 -3.68 -3.90
C THR A 4 -8.45 -3.33 -4.68
N LEU A 5 -9.28 -4.34 -4.98
CA LEU A 5 -10.55 -4.17 -5.68
C LEU A 5 -11.69 -4.16 -4.67
N GLN A 6 -12.53 -3.13 -4.73
CA GLN A 6 -13.84 -3.08 -4.07
C GLN A 6 -14.93 -3.00 -5.15
N ARG A 7 -16.02 -3.75 -4.95
CA ARG A 7 -17.17 -3.78 -5.86
C ARG A 7 -18.40 -3.29 -5.09
N GLU A 8 -19.14 -2.38 -5.69
CA GLU A 8 -20.38 -1.86 -5.15
C GLU A 8 -21.48 -2.09 -6.18
N PHE A 9 -22.66 -2.49 -5.71
CA PHE A 9 -23.81 -2.78 -6.55
C PHE A 9 -24.98 -1.90 -6.13
N THR A 10 -25.72 -1.37 -7.11
CA THR A 10 -26.93 -0.60 -6.88
C THR A 10 -28.01 -1.10 -7.81
N GLU A 11 -29.12 -1.57 -7.25
CA GLU A 11 -30.31 -1.93 -8.00
C GLU A 11 -31.17 -0.67 -8.22
N ARG A 12 -31.62 -0.47 -9.46
CA ARG A 12 -32.46 0.66 -9.85
C ARG A 12 -33.94 0.27 -9.85
N GLU A 13 -34.82 1.27 -9.88
CA GLU A 13 -36.28 1.06 -9.90
C GLU A 13 -36.77 0.27 -11.12
N ASP A 14 -36.00 0.25 -12.22
CA ASP A 14 -36.29 -0.54 -13.43
C ASP A 14 -35.80 -2.00 -13.35
N GLY A 15 -35.26 -2.41 -12.20
CA GLY A 15 -34.69 -3.75 -11.98
C GLY A 15 -33.30 -3.95 -12.58
N SER A 16 -32.68 -2.92 -13.17
CA SER A 16 -31.30 -2.99 -13.63
C SER A 16 -30.31 -2.88 -12.47
N ILE A 17 -29.15 -3.53 -12.61
CA ILE A 17 -28.06 -3.45 -11.63
C ILE A 17 -26.93 -2.58 -12.18
N ALA A 18 -26.53 -1.57 -11.43
CA ALA A 18 -25.30 -0.82 -11.61
C ALA A 18 -24.16 -1.48 -10.82
N GLU A 19 -23.01 -1.69 -11.45
CA GLU A 19 -21.78 -2.10 -10.75
C GLU A 19 -20.74 -0.97 -10.81
N THR A 20 -20.19 -0.61 -9.66
CA THR A 20 -19.03 0.26 -9.52
C THR A 20 -17.82 -0.55 -9.07
N ARG A 21 -16.69 -0.42 -9.77
CA ARG A 21 -15.41 -1.06 -9.42
C ARG A 21 -14.39 -0.01 -8.99
N ILE A 22 -14.00 -0.06 -7.73
CA ILE A 22 -13.01 0.85 -7.15
C ILE A 22 -11.67 0.11 -7.09
N LEU A 23 -10.67 0.64 -7.79
CA LEU A 23 -9.31 0.10 -7.84
C LEU A 23 -8.36 1.00 -7.04
N THR A 24 -8.01 0.57 -5.84
CA THR A 24 -7.12 1.33 -4.95
C THR A 24 -5.69 0.83 -5.09
N ASP A 25 -4.77 1.71 -5.49
CA ASP A 25 -3.35 1.39 -5.50
C ASP A 25 -2.83 1.20 -4.08
N LYS A 26 -2.15 0.08 -3.83
CA LYS A 26 -1.43 -0.17 -2.58
C LYS A 26 0.00 0.33 -2.72
N PHE A 27 0.37 1.31 -1.90
CA PHE A 27 1.74 1.78 -1.76
C PHE A 27 2.33 1.22 -0.46
N VAL A 28 3.31 0.33 -0.57
CA VAL A 28 4.05 -0.23 0.56
C VAL A 28 5.52 0.13 0.39
N PRO A 29 6.00 1.23 0.98
CA PRO A 29 7.40 1.61 0.88
C PRO A 29 8.25 0.68 1.75
N VAL A 30 9.45 0.36 1.29
CA VAL A 30 10.51 -0.18 2.15
C VAL A 30 11.45 0.97 2.46
N ILE A 31 11.52 1.36 3.74
CA ILE A 31 12.41 2.43 4.17
C ILE A 31 13.74 1.80 4.58
N ARG A 32 14.82 2.29 4.00
CA ARG A 32 16.19 1.88 4.35
C ARG A 32 16.97 3.09 4.84
N ALA A 33 17.68 2.91 5.94
CA ALA A 33 18.55 3.92 6.52
C ALA A 33 19.97 3.39 6.59
N TRP A 34 20.95 4.20 6.21
CA TRP A 34 22.35 3.88 6.44
C TRP A 34 22.76 4.41 7.81
N ASP A 35 23.16 3.53 8.72
CA ASP A 35 23.64 3.97 10.02
C ASP A 35 25.08 4.49 9.91
N MET A 36 25.25 5.79 10.05
CA MET A 36 26.56 6.43 10.04
C MET A 36 27.01 6.92 11.43
N THR A 37 26.27 6.54 12.48
CA THR A 37 26.45 7.03 13.84
C THR A 37 27.78 6.53 14.42
N PRO A 38 28.73 7.41 14.80
CA PRO A 38 29.96 6.99 15.45
C PRO A 38 29.68 6.25 16.76
N GLY A 39 30.34 5.10 16.95
CA GLY A 39 30.15 4.27 18.16
C GLY A 39 28.88 3.42 18.16
N SER A 40 28.02 3.52 17.14
CA SER A 40 26.91 2.58 16.98
C SER A 40 27.42 1.17 16.70
N ALA A 41 26.76 0.18 17.32
CA ALA A 41 27.01 -1.24 17.07
C ALA A 41 26.75 -1.64 15.60
N THR A 42 25.89 -0.89 14.91
CA THR A 42 25.49 -1.13 13.51
C THR A 42 26.09 -0.10 12.54
N ARG A 43 27.12 0.66 12.94
CA ARG A 43 27.73 1.68 12.08
C ARG A 43 28.22 1.05 10.77
N GLY A 44 27.79 1.64 9.66
CA GLY A 44 28.10 1.19 8.31
C GLY A 44 27.03 0.28 7.71
N GLU A 45 26.06 -0.19 8.51
CA GLU A 45 25.01 -1.10 8.05
C GLU A 45 23.80 -0.36 7.47
N VAL A 46 23.11 -1.02 6.53
CA VAL A 46 21.83 -0.54 6.03
C VAL A 46 20.70 -1.19 6.80
N LEU A 47 20.06 -0.42 7.66
CA LEU A 47 18.90 -0.81 8.45
C LEU A 47 17.64 -0.78 7.58
N THR A 48 16.75 -1.74 7.79
CA THR A 48 15.40 -1.72 7.21
C THR A 48 14.42 -1.34 8.30
N ILE A 49 13.69 -0.25 8.10
CA ILE A 49 12.63 0.19 9.01
C ILE A 49 11.35 -0.51 8.54
N ARG A 50 10.74 -1.27 9.45
CA ARG A 50 9.51 -2.03 9.22
C ARG A 50 8.31 -1.34 9.86
#